data_AF-A0A895YD97-F1
#
_entry.id   AF-A0A895YD97-F1
#
_cell.length_a   1.000
_cell.length_b   1.000
_cell.length_c   1.000
_cell.angle_alpha   90.00
_cell.angle_beta   90.00
_cell.angle_gamma   90.00
#
_symmetry.space_group_name_H-M   'P 1'
#
loop_
_entity.id
_entity.type
_entity.pdbx_description
1 polymer ?
#
loop_
_entity_poly.entity_id
_entity_poly.type
_entity_poly.pdbx_seq_one_letter_code
_entity_poly.pdbx_strand_id
1 'polypeptide(L)'
;MTVLTEAAGSLRMAHGDLLPTNVLHQPPAPKTRPTVTGLLDFEFTGLFLPCFDLALMWVLLGNIPDARHRITEVVGTDRAAVAGFWVNVAMVTTRELRTHGELEPGHPLRARLAMLTATWEQARARLHATAEAP
;
A
#
# COMPACT_ATOMS: atom_id res chain seq x y z
N MET A 1 -8.55 -13.54 12.21
CA MET A 1 -7.19 -13.27 11.70
C MET A 1 -6.60 -14.48 10.99
N THR A 2 -6.69 -15.69 11.57
CA THR A 2 -6.08 -16.93 11.04
C THR A 2 -6.36 -17.21 9.57
N VAL A 3 -7.62 -17.12 9.12
CA VAL A 3 -8.03 -17.34 7.71
C VAL A 3 -7.32 -16.39 6.74
N LEU A 4 -7.18 -15.11 7.10
CA LEU A 4 -6.56 -14.10 6.21
C LEU A 4 -5.04 -14.27 6.13
N THR A 5 -4.40 -14.63 7.26
CA THR A 5 -2.97 -14.94 7.28
C THR A 5 -2.65 -16.25 6.56
N GLU A 6 -3.51 -17.25 6.66
CA GLU A 6 -3.38 -18.49 5.89
C GLU A 6 -3.55 -18.23 4.39
N ALA A 7 -4.57 -17.47 4.00
CA ALA A 7 -4.79 -17.09 2.61
C ALA A 7 -3.63 -16.31 2.02
N ALA A 8 -2.98 -15.44 2.80
CA ALA A 8 -1.82 -14.65 2.39
C ALA A 8 -0.49 -15.43 2.34
N GLY A 9 -0.46 -16.67 2.85
CA GLY A 9 0.71 -17.55 2.79
C GLY A 9 1.93 -17.01 3.55
N SER A 10 3.12 -17.37 3.07
CA SER A 10 4.39 -17.05 3.74
C SER A 10 4.77 -15.58 3.62
N LEU A 11 5.39 -15.06 4.69
CA LEU A 11 5.95 -13.70 4.71
C LEU A 11 7.02 -13.52 3.62
N ARG A 12 7.09 -12.29 3.10
CA ARG A 12 8.03 -11.84 2.06
C ARG A 12 8.82 -10.64 2.55
N MET A 13 10.06 -10.53 2.07
CA MET A 13 10.86 -9.34 2.32
C MET A 13 10.23 -8.13 1.61
N ALA A 14 10.10 -7.02 2.33
CA ALA A 14 9.70 -5.74 1.80
C ALA A 14 10.53 -4.63 2.44
N HIS A 15 10.65 -3.49 1.75
CA HIS A 15 11.38 -2.33 2.21
C HIS A 15 10.76 -1.73 3.48
N GLY A 16 9.45 -1.81 3.63
CA GLY A 16 8.73 -1.34 4.82
C GLY A 16 8.38 0.15 4.79
N ASP A 17 9.05 0.93 3.94
CA ASP A 17 8.80 2.36 3.72
C ASP A 17 9.21 2.81 2.30
N LEU A 18 8.69 2.12 1.27
CA LEU A 18 9.02 2.42 -0.13
C LEU A 18 8.28 3.68 -0.64
N LEU A 19 8.52 4.83 -0.02
CA LEU A 19 8.00 6.13 -0.44
C LEU A 19 8.75 6.65 -1.67
N PRO A 20 8.14 7.51 -2.52
CA PRO A 20 8.85 8.13 -3.64
C PRO A 20 10.13 8.88 -3.24
N THR A 21 10.18 9.39 -2.00
CA THR A 21 11.37 10.07 -1.43
C THR A 21 12.54 9.11 -1.18
N ASN A 22 12.25 7.82 -1.05
CA ASN A 22 13.23 6.76 -0.80
C ASN A 22 13.67 6.06 -2.11
N VAL A 23 13.28 6.60 -3.26
CA VAL A 23 13.63 6.08 -4.59
C VAL A 23 14.55 7.08 -5.29
N LEU A 24 15.78 6.67 -5.58
CA LEU A 24 16.70 7.45 -6.39
C LEU A 24 16.41 7.25 -7.86
N HIS A 25 16.38 8.36 -8.58
CA HIS A 25 16.22 8.39 -10.02
C HIS A 25 17.46 8.99 -10.68
N GLN A 26 17.79 8.48 -11.87
CA GLN A 26 18.74 9.16 -12.74
C GLN A 26 18.22 10.58 -13.08
N PRO A 27 19.10 11.59 -13.23
CA PRO A 27 18.69 12.89 -13.72
C PRO A 27 17.85 12.78 -15.01
N PRO A 28 16.79 13.60 -15.17
CA PRO A 28 15.96 13.56 -16.36
C PRO A 28 16.80 13.78 -17.62
N ALA A 29 16.69 12.89 -18.59
CA ALA A 29 17.26 13.07 -19.93
C ALA A 29 16.13 13.27 -20.96
N PRO A 30 16.35 14.05 -22.03
CA PRO A 30 15.31 14.31 -23.02
C PRO A 30 14.75 13.01 -23.61
N LYS A 31 13.42 12.85 -23.54
CA LYS A 31 12.65 11.72 -24.12
C LYS A 31 12.92 10.34 -23.50
N THR A 32 13.50 10.25 -22.30
CA THR A 32 13.63 8.99 -21.57
C THR A 32 12.71 8.93 -20.35
N ARG A 33 12.24 7.73 -20.01
CA ARG A 33 11.54 7.50 -18.74
C ARG A 33 12.56 7.57 -17.59
N PRO A 34 12.21 8.13 -16.42
CA PRO A 34 13.09 8.08 -15.26
C PRO A 34 13.46 6.63 -14.93
N THR A 35 14.76 6.36 -14.83
CA THR A 35 15.29 5.06 -14.40
C THR A 35 15.54 5.11 -12.91
N VAL A 36 15.02 4.13 -12.17
CA VAL A 36 15.35 3.95 -10.75
C VAL A 36 16.80 3.46 -10.66
N THR A 37 17.64 4.19 -9.93
CA THR A 37 19.07 3.90 -9.76
C THR A 37 19.40 3.29 -8.41
N GLY A 38 18.51 3.44 -7.42
CA GLY A 38 18.69 2.86 -6.10
C GLY A 38 17.49 3.12 -5.20
N LEU A 39 17.45 2.40 -4.07
CA LEU A 39 16.54 2.64 -2.96
C LEU A 39 17.37 3.12 -1.76
N LEU A 40 16.75 3.91 -0.90
CA LEU A 40 17.34 4.47 0.31
C LEU A 40 16.52 4.09 1.52
N ASP A 41 17.10 4.23 2.71
CA ASP A 41 16.38 4.18 3.98
C ASP A 41 15.77 2.80 4.31
N PHE A 42 16.65 1.79 4.40
CA PHE A 42 16.27 0.40 4.67
C PHE A 42 15.94 0.12 6.15
N GLU A 43 15.77 1.13 7.00
CA GLU A 43 15.61 0.93 8.45
C GLU A 43 14.35 0.13 8.83
N PHE A 44 13.31 0.17 7.98
CA PHE A 44 12.06 -0.58 8.15
C PHE A 44 12.01 -1.89 7.36
N THR A 45 13.12 -2.30 6.75
CA THR A 45 13.15 -3.52 5.93
C THR A 45 12.92 -4.75 6.80
N GLY A 46 12.02 -5.62 6.37
CA GLY A 46 11.59 -6.75 7.19
C GLY A 46 10.74 -7.76 6.44
N LEU A 47 10.18 -8.70 7.19
CA LEU A 47 9.25 -9.71 6.69
C LEU A 47 7.81 -9.26 6.91
N PHE A 48 7.05 -9.16 5.83
CA PHE A 48 5.66 -8.71 5.81
C PHE A 48 4.79 -9.70 5.05
N LEU A 49 3.47 -9.56 5.13
CA LEU A 49 2.58 -10.24 4.18
C LEU A 49 2.92 -9.81 2.74
N PRO A 50 2.66 -10.66 1.72
CA PRO A 50 2.94 -10.32 0.34
C PRO A 50 2.42 -8.94 -0.08
N CYS A 51 3.16 -8.29 -0.98
CA CYS A 51 2.78 -7.01 -1.59
C CYS A 51 2.68 -5.83 -0.60
N PHE A 52 3.40 -5.84 0.53
CA PHE A 52 3.38 -4.73 1.50
C PHE A 52 3.75 -3.36 0.90
N ASP A 53 4.89 -3.25 0.21
CA ASP A 53 5.32 -1.98 -0.39
C ASP A 53 4.33 -1.48 -1.46
N LEU A 54 3.71 -2.41 -2.20
CA LEU A 54 2.64 -2.09 -3.15
C LEU A 54 1.38 -1.58 -2.45
N ALA A 55 0.99 -2.18 -1.32
CA ALA A 55 -0.14 -1.72 -0.51
C ALA A 55 0.10 -0.33 0.07
N LEU A 56 1.31 -0.07 0.58
CA LEU A 56 1.73 1.26 1.05
C LEU A 56 1.56 2.29 -0.07
N MET A 57 2.15 2.03 -1.23
CA MET A 57 2.07 2.94 -2.38
C MET A 57 0.62 3.13 -2.86
N TRP A 58 -0.20 2.07 -2.86
CA TRP A 58 -1.59 2.13 -3.28
C TRP A 58 -2.44 3.01 -2.35
N VAL A 59 -2.20 2.99 -1.03
CA VAL A 59 -2.84 3.89 -0.06
C VAL A 59 -2.38 5.33 -0.30
N LEU A 60 -1.07 5.56 -0.43
CA LEU A 60 -0.50 6.90 -0.59
C LEU A 60 -0.95 7.60 -1.87
N LEU A 61 -1.03 6.86 -2.98
CA LEU A 61 -1.45 7.34 -4.28
C LEU A 61 -2.98 7.35 -4.45
N GLY A 62 -3.74 7.40 -3.35
CA GLY A 62 -5.20 7.24 -3.40
C GLY A 62 -5.98 8.29 -4.20
N ASN A 63 -5.37 9.45 -4.44
CA ASN A 63 -5.93 10.50 -5.30
C ASN A 63 -5.54 10.35 -6.78
N ILE A 64 -4.83 9.28 -7.16
CA ILE A 64 -4.37 9.02 -8.52
C ILE A 64 -4.90 7.64 -8.96
N PRO A 65 -6.13 7.57 -9.49
CA PRO A 65 -6.79 6.30 -9.84
C PRO A 65 -5.97 5.39 -10.76
N ASP A 66 -5.34 5.97 -11.78
CA ASP A 66 -4.51 5.21 -12.73
C ASP A 66 -3.30 4.54 -12.06
N ALA A 67 -2.73 5.16 -11.03
CA ALA A 67 -1.63 4.57 -10.27
C ALA A 67 -2.13 3.39 -9.43
N ARG A 68 -3.29 3.54 -8.78
CA ARG A 68 -3.95 2.44 -8.05
C ARG A 68 -4.26 1.26 -8.96
N HIS A 69 -4.78 1.52 -10.15
CA HIS A 69 -5.06 0.48 -11.15
C HIS A 69 -3.79 -0.30 -11.50
N ARG A 70 -2.72 0.40 -11.89
CA ARG A 70 -1.44 -0.22 -12.24
C ARG A 70 -0.84 -1.04 -11.11
N ILE A 71 -0.94 -0.56 -9.87
CA ILE A 71 -0.47 -1.32 -8.71
C ILE A 71 -1.28 -2.60 -8.54
N THR A 72 -2.62 -2.54 -8.65
CA THR A 72 -3.46 -3.74 -8.57
C THR A 72 -3.18 -4.72 -9.72
N GLU A 73 -2.86 -4.25 -10.93
CA GLU A 73 -2.39 -5.13 -12.01
C GLU A 73 -1.08 -5.83 -11.67
N VAL A 74 -0.13 -5.13 -11.03
CA VAL A 74 1.15 -5.71 -10.58
C VAL A 74 0.97 -6.73 -9.46
N VAL A 75 0.02 -6.52 -8.55
CA VAL A 75 -0.37 -7.54 -7.55
C VAL A 75 -0.86 -8.81 -8.23
N GLY A 76 -1.52 -8.68 -9.38
CA GLY A 76 -1.99 -9.80 -10.18
C GLY A 76 -3.21 -10.50 -9.56
N THR A 77 -3.35 -11.78 -9.86
CA THR A 77 -4.52 -12.60 -9.49
C THR A 77 -4.19 -13.78 -8.59
N ASP A 78 -2.93 -13.92 -8.17
CA ASP A 78 -2.51 -14.95 -7.22
C ASP A 78 -3.22 -14.76 -5.87
N ARG A 79 -3.78 -15.84 -5.30
CA ARG A 79 -4.58 -15.78 -4.07
C ARG A 79 -3.79 -15.20 -2.90
N ALA A 80 -2.54 -15.62 -2.73
CA ALA A 80 -1.69 -15.18 -1.63
C ALA A 80 -1.26 -13.72 -1.78
N ALA A 81 -0.88 -13.32 -3.00
CA ALA A 81 -0.58 -11.93 -3.33
C ALA A 81 -1.78 -11.01 -3.05
N VAL A 82 -2.97 -11.38 -3.54
CA VAL A 82 -4.20 -10.58 -3.37
C VAL A 82 -4.62 -10.50 -1.91
N ALA A 83 -4.61 -11.62 -1.17
CA ALA A 83 -4.95 -11.64 0.24
C ALA A 83 -3.96 -10.80 1.07
N GLY A 84 -2.65 -11.01 0.86
CA GLY A 84 -1.60 -10.25 1.53
C GLY A 84 -1.70 -8.75 1.23
N PHE A 85 -1.93 -8.38 -0.02
CA PHE A 85 -2.12 -7.00 -0.43
C PHE A 85 -3.27 -6.32 0.32
N TRP A 86 -4.48 -6.91 0.35
CA TRP A 86 -5.62 -6.26 1.00
C TRP A 86 -5.53 -6.21 2.51
N VAL A 87 -4.89 -7.19 3.16
CA VAL A 87 -4.58 -7.12 4.60
C VAL A 87 -3.61 -5.97 4.87
N ASN A 88 -2.56 -5.85 4.07
CA ASN A 88 -1.61 -4.75 4.19
C ASN A 88 -2.28 -3.39 3.92
N VAL A 89 -3.17 -3.27 2.93
CA VAL A 89 -3.94 -2.04 2.68
C VAL A 89 -4.77 -1.67 3.91
N ALA A 90 -5.47 -2.64 4.53
CA ALA A 90 -6.26 -2.39 5.73
C ALA A 90 -5.39 -1.91 6.91
N MET A 91 -4.23 -2.54 7.12
CA MET A 91 -3.28 -2.13 8.16
C MET A 91 -2.72 -0.72 7.94
N VAL A 92 -2.21 -0.44 6.74
CA VAL A 92 -1.65 0.87 6.38
C VAL A 92 -2.73 1.94 6.49
N THR A 93 -3.93 1.69 5.97
CA THR A 93 -5.04 2.65 6.03
C THR A 93 -5.45 2.95 7.46
N THR A 94 -5.47 1.95 8.34
CA THR A 94 -5.79 2.16 9.76
C THR A 94 -4.72 3.02 10.45
N ARG A 95 -3.43 2.77 10.17
CA ARG A 95 -2.32 3.62 10.65
C ARG A 95 -2.51 5.07 10.18
N GLU A 96 -2.78 5.27 8.90
CA GLU A 96 -2.98 6.61 8.33
C GLU A 96 -4.21 7.30 8.91
N LEU A 97 -5.34 6.61 9.03
CA LEU A 97 -6.57 7.16 9.64
C LEU A 97 -6.31 7.65 11.06
N ARG A 98 -5.55 6.90 11.85
CA ARG A 98 -5.16 7.30 13.20
C ARG A 98 -4.26 8.55 13.16
N THR A 99 -3.17 8.50 12.40
CA THR A 99 -2.21 9.61 12.26
C THR A 99 -2.87 10.91 11.82
N HIS A 100 -3.73 10.87 10.80
CA HIS A 100 -4.41 12.07 10.30
C HIS A 100 -5.62 12.47 11.15
N GLY A 101 -6.24 11.52 11.85
CA GLY A 101 -7.40 11.75 12.71
C GLY A 101 -7.05 12.52 13.99
N GLU A 102 -5.84 12.32 14.50
CA GLU A 102 -5.28 12.97 15.70
C GLU A 102 -4.82 14.43 15.44
N LEU A 103 -4.78 14.89 14.20
CA LEU A 103 -4.34 16.26 13.86
C LEU A 103 -5.36 17.33 14.26
N GLU A 104 -4.93 18.57 14.49
CA GLU A 104 -5.84 19.68 14.79
C GLU A 104 -6.76 20.05 13.61
N PRO A 105 -8.01 20.52 13.87
CA PRO A 105 -8.89 21.04 12.81
C PRO A 105 -8.19 22.11 11.96
N GLY A 106 -8.32 22.00 10.64
CA GLY A 106 -7.67 22.91 9.69
C GLY A 106 -6.25 22.51 9.29
N HIS A 107 -5.64 21.50 9.92
CA HIS A 107 -4.35 20.98 9.47
C HIS A 107 -4.46 20.43 8.02
N PRO A 108 -3.61 20.84 7.07
CA PRO A 108 -3.77 20.48 5.65
C PRO A 108 -3.86 18.97 5.39
N LEU A 109 -3.12 18.17 6.14
CA LEU A 109 -3.12 16.71 6.00
C LEU A 109 -4.45 16.04 6.42
N ARG A 110 -5.29 16.69 7.21
CA ARG A 110 -6.64 16.17 7.53
C ARG A 110 -7.52 16.03 6.30
N ALA A 111 -7.25 16.76 5.21
CA ALA A 111 -7.97 16.62 3.95
C ALA A 111 -7.89 15.19 3.38
N ARG A 112 -6.88 14.39 3.78
CA ARG A 112 -6.75 12.98 3.36
C ARG A 112 -7.78 12.06 4.02
N LEU A 113 -8.41 12.45 5.14
CA LEU A 113 -9.30 11.59 5.91
C LEU A 113 -10.48 11.06 5.10
N ALA A 114 -11.07 11.88 4.21
CA ALA A 114 -12.18 11.45 3.36
C ALA A 114 -11.75 10.30 2.42
N MET A 115 -10.59 10.46 1.76
CA MET A 115 -10.04 9.43 0.87
C MET A 115 -9.64 8.17 1.64
N LEU A 116 -9.02 8.32 2.82
CA LEU A 116 -8.62 7.20 3.67
C LEU A 116 -9.82 6.43 4.20
N THR A 117 -10.93 7.12 4.53
CA THR A 117 -12.18 6.48 4.95
C THR A 117 -12.76 5.64 3.80
N ALA A 118 -12.86 6.20 2.59
CA ALA A 118 -13.31 5.44 1.43
C ALA A 118 -12.40 4.25 1.11
N THR A 119 -11.09 4.43 1.30
CA THR A 119 -10.09 3.38 1.14
C THR A 119 -10.28 2.25 2.16
N TRP A 120 -10.58 2.58 3.42
CA TRP A 120 -10.89 1.61 4.46
C TRP A 120 -12.13 0.79 4.10
N GLU A 121 -13.20 1.44 3.64
CA GLU A 121 -14.43 0.76 3.22
C GLU A 121 -14.15 -0.25 2.09
N GLN A 122 -13.33 0.14 1.10
CA GLN A 122 -12.92 -0.74 0.02
C GLN A 122 -12.10 -1.93 0.53
N ALA A 123 -11.12 -1.69 1.40
CA ALA A 123 -10.29 -2.75 1.98
C ALA A 123 -11.14 -3.74 2.79
N ARG A 124 -12.06 -3.22 3.62
CA ARG A 124 -12.98 -4.02 4.43
C ARG A 124 -13.84 -4.92 3.55
N ALA A 125 -14.45 -4.38 2.49
CA ALA A 125 -15.25 -5.16 1.56
C ALA A 125 -14.44 -6.29 0.88
N ARG A 126 -13.20 -6.00 0.49
CA ARG A 126 -12.30 -7.00 -0.12
C ARG A 126 -11.88 -8.09 0.86
N LEU A 127 -11.62 -7.74 2.11
CA LEU A 127 -11.27 -8.70 3.15
C LEU A 127 -12.42 -9.65 3.47
N HIS A 128 -13.67 -9.14 3.55
CA HIS A 128 -14.84 -10.00 3.72
C HIS A 128 -15.01 -10.97 2.55
N ALA A 129 -14.90 -10.49 1.31
CA ALA A 129 -14.96 -11.35 0.13
C ALA A 129 -13.89 -12.46 0.13
N THR A 130 -12.67 -12.16 0.59
CA THR A 130 -11.59 -13.15 0.70
C THR A 130 -11.85 -14.17 1.81
N ALA A 131 -12.45 -13.76 2.93
CA ALA A 131 -12.76 -14.65 4.05
C ALA A 131 -13.94 -15.59 3.75
N GLU A 132 -14.86 -15.19 2.87
CA GLU A 132 -16.02 -15.99 2.44
C GLU A 132 -15.70 -16.91 1.24
N ALA A 133 -14.53 -16.74 0.60
CA ALA A 133 -14.10 -17.58 -0.51
C ALA A 133 -13.66 -18.97 -0.01
N PRO A 134 -14.11 -20.06 -0.69
CA PRO A 134 -13.83 -21.43 -0.27
C PRO A 134 -12.34 -21.85 -0.30
#